data_AF-A0A0H3N611-F1
#
_entry.id   AF-A0A0H3N611-F1
#
_cell.length_a   1.000
_cell.length_b   1.000
_cell.length_c   1.000
_cell.angle_alpha   90.00
_cell.angle_beta   90.00
_cell.angle_gamma   90.00
#
_symmetry.space_group_name_H-M   'P 1'
#
loop_
_entity.id
_entity.type
_entity.pdbx_description
1 polymer ?
#
loop_
_entity_poly.entity_id
_entity_poly.type
_entity_poly.pdbx_seq_one_letter_code
_entity_poly.pdbx_strand_id
1 'polypeptide(L)'
;MQLSNKGWIKLYRELLDKSIWKDIKPERKVILITLLLMASHKENHVFIDNKRIKIKSGQFISSYSKIAERCGKGVSYQMVRSCLLVFKNAGFLTYETTNKYIVITIENWELYQENIENQQPNQQTINNQSTTIKNIKNENNIIYSEIISKFNSTCIELSKVKKLTDTRKRRINSIIREYDKEAVLEVINIVSKTSFLNGNNNTGWKANFDWIMNSSNFTKILEGNYHSKEIVINKETGIYNPDDSQLKW
;
A
#
# COMPACT_ATOMS: atom_id res chain seq x y z
N MET A 1 2.41 -22.94 30.49
CA MET A 1 2.50 -24.21 29.74
C MET A 1 2.53 -23.88 28.26
N GLN A 2 3.73 -23.86 27.64
CA GLN A 2 3.87 -23.62 26.20
C GLN A 2 3.29 -24.85 25.49
N LEU A 3 2.14 -24.70 24.84
CA LEU A 3 1.71 -25.66 23.82
C LEU A 3 2.81 -25.67 22.76
N SER A 4 3.56 -26.76 22.72
CA SER A 4 4.54 -26.99 21.67
C SER A 4 3.78 -27.01 20.34
N ASN A 5 3.96 -25.99 19.50
CA ASN A 5 3.56 -25.99 18.09
C ASN A 5 4.40 -27.04 17.32
N LYS A 6 4.24 -28.32 17.68
CA LYS A 6 4.78 -29.45 16.94
C LYS A 6 3.81 -29.71 15.80
N GLY A 7 4.27 -29.53 14.57
CA GLY A 7 3.45 -29.66 13.38
C GLY A 7 4.23 -29.25 12.14
N TRP A 8 3.60 -29.43 10.99
CA TRP A 8 4.11 -29.01 9.69
C TRP A 8 3.03 -28.15 9.02
N ILE A 9 3.47 -27.22 8.18
CA ILE A 9 2.60 -26.45 7.30
C ILE A 9 2.81 -26.90 5.86
N LYS A 10 1.75 -26.84 5.05
CA LYS A 10 1.87 -26.93 3.59
C LYS A 10 2.32 -25.58 3.04
N LEU A 11 3.34 -25.59 2.19
CA LEU A 11 3.71 -24.43 1.38
C LEU A 11 3.31 -24.69 -0.07
N TYR A 12 2.46 -23.84 -0.63
CA TYR A 12 2.01 -24.00 -2.00
C TYR A 12 3.10 -23.55 -2.98
N ARG A 13 3.38 -24.38 -4.01
CA ARG A 13 4.48 -24.14 -4.95
C ARG A 13 4.35 -22.84 -5.73
N GLU A 14 3.13 -22.38 -5.98
CA GLU A 14 2.85 -21.08 -6.63
C GLU A 14 3.47 -19.91 -5.86
N LEU A 15 3.78 -20.06 -4.56
CA LEU A 15 4.54 -19.05 -3.82
C LEU A 15 5.83 -18.66 -4.54
N LEU A 16 6.50 -19.63 -5.18
CA LEU A 16 7.72 -19.39 -5.95
C LEU A 16 7.49 -18.45 -7.14
N ASP A 17 6.27 -18.37 -7.66
CA ASP A 17 5.90 -17.52 -8.79
C ASP A 17 5.42 -16.12 -8.40
N LYS A 18 5.06 -15.92 -7.14
CA LYS A 18 4.57 -14.62 -6.65
C LYS A 18 5.71 -13.63 -6.50
N SER A 19 5.43 -12.34 -6.74
CA SER A 19 6.39 -11.24 -6.58
C SER A 19 6.92 -11.11 -5.14
N ILE A 20 6.09 -11.46 -4.15
CA ILE A 20 6.48 -11.56 -2.73
C ILE A 20 7.51 -12.67 -2.46
N TRP A 21 7.89 -13.46 -3.47
CA TRP A 21 9.00 -14.41 -3.40
C TRP A 21 10.12 -14.06 -4.38
N LYS A 22 9.80 -13.74 -5.64
CA LYS A 22 10.79 -13.46 -6.69
C LYS A 22 11.55 -12.15 -6.48
N ASP A 23 10.85 -11.09 -6.03
CA ASP A 23 11.37 -9.71 -6.10
C ASP A 23 11.84 -9.16 -4.75
N ILE A 24 12.02 -10.01 -3.75
CA ILE A 24 12.42 -9.62 -2.39
C ILE A 24 13.75 -10.24 -1.97
N LYS A 25 14.48 -9.53 -1.10
CA LYS A 25 15.75 -10.02 -0.53
C LYS A 25 15.53 -11.30 0.30
N PRO A 26 16.54 -12.19 0.39
CA PRO A 26 16.44 -13.44 1.15
C PRO A 26 15.92 -13.28 2.59
N GLU A 27 16.35 -12.25 3.31
CA GLU A 27 15.93 -11.98 4.70
C GLU A 27 14.42 -11.69 4.80
N ARG A 28 13.83 -11.13 3.74
CA ARG A 28 12.38 -10.90 3.68
C ARG A 28 11.61 -12.20 3.42
N LYS A 29 12.22 -13.17 2.73
CA LYS A 29 11.66 -14.52 2.56
C LYS A 29 11.64 -15.26 3.90
N VAL A 30 12.68 -15.08 4.72
CA VAL A 30 12.69 -15.61 6.11
C VAL A 30 11.49 -15.09 6.87
N ILE A 31 11.22 -13.77 6.82
CA ILE A 31 10.03 -13.19 7.47
C ILE A 31 8.75 -13.84 6.95
N LEU A 32 8.58 -13.98 5.63
CA LEU A 32 7.39 -14.59 5.04
C LEU A 32 7.14 -16.01 5.58
N ILE A 33 8.19 -16.85 5.58
CA ILE A 33 8.10 -18.22 6.09
C ILE A 33 7.86 -18.23 7.60
N THR A 34 8.50 -17.35 8.37
CA THR A 34 8.26 -17.22 9.82
C THR A 34 6.80 -16.86 10.12
N LEU A 35 6.19 -15.96 9.36
CA LEU A 35 4.78 -15.59 9.55
C LEU A 35 3.84 -16.79 9.30
N LEU A 36 4.12 -17.59 8.26
CA LEU A 36 3.36 -18.80 7.99
C LEU A 36 3.50 -19.84 9.11
N LEU A 37 4.70 -19.99 9.67
CA LEU A 37 4.96 -20.90 10.80
C LEU A 37 4.35 -20.41 12.12
N MET A 38 4.08 -19.11 12.25
CA MET A 38 3.46 -18.52 13.43
C MET A 38 1.93 -18.61 13.41
N ALA A 39 1.32 -18.74 12.23
CA ALA A 39 -0.13 -18.83 12.08
C ALA A 39 -0.70 -20.07 12.77
N SER A 40 -1.87 -19.91 13.40
CA SER A 40 -2.53 -21.02 14.09
C SER A 40 -3.18 -21.99 13.10
N HIS A 41 -3.09 -23.29 13.39
CA HIS A 41 -3.71 -24.34 12.55
C HIS A 41 -5.22 -24.49 12.79
N LYS A 42 -5.70 -24.09 13.95
CA LYS A 42 -7.10 -24.20 14.39
C LYS A 42 -7.44 -23.02 15.29
N GLU A 43 -8.73 -22.73 15.37
CA GLU A 43 -9.25 -21.72 16.27
C GLU A 43 -8.79 -21.99 17.72
N ASN A 44 -8.27 -20.95 18.37
CA ASN A 44 -7.86 -20.98 19.77
C ASN A 44 -8.10 -19.63 20.44
N HIS A 45 -7.66 -19.49 21.69
CA HIS A 45 -7.79 -18.25 22.45
C HIS A 45 -6.47 -17.92 23.15
N VAL A 46 -6.15 -16.62 23.17
CA VAL A 46 -4.98 -16.09 23.89
C VAL A 46 -5.47 -15.09 24.92
N PHE A 47 -4.93 -15.16 26.13
CA PHE A 47 -5.22 -14.19 27.19
C PHE A 47 -4.18 -13.08 27.16
N ILE A 48 -4.63 -11.84 26.99
CA ILE A 48 -3.79 -10.63 27.06
C ILE A 48 -4.52 -9.62 27.95
N ASP A 49 -3.84 -9.10 28.98
CA ASP A 49 -4.41 -8.17 29.97
C ASP A 49 -5.74 -8.67 30.59
N ASN A 50 -5.80 -9.94 30.97
CA ASN A 50 -7.01 -10.61 31.47
C ASN A 50 -8.21 -10.61 30.50
N LYS A 51 -8.02 -10.21 29.24
CA LYS A 51 -9.02 -10.33 28.18
C LYS A 51 -8.74 -11.57 27.34
N ARG A 52 -9.79 -12.34 27.07
CA ARG A 52 -9.74 -13.51 26.19
C ARG A 52 -9.93 -13.05 24.75
N ILE A 53 -8.87 -13.13 23.95
CA ILE A 53 -8.92 -12.80 22.53
C ILE A 53 -9.07 -14.10 21.74
N LYS A 54 -10.06 -14.14 20.85
CA LYS A 54 -10.32 -15.25 19.95
C LYS A 54 -9.39 -15.17 18.74
N ILE A 55 -8.73 -16.27 18.39
CA ILE A 55 -7.81 -16.39 17.26
C ILE A 55 -8.32 -17.50 16.34
N LYS A 56 -8.66 -17.14 15.10
CA LYS A 56 -9.11 -18.09 14.08
C LYS A 56 -7.92 -18.82 13.46
N SER A 57 -8.18 -19.92 12.78
CA SER A 57 -7.17 -20.58 11.93
C SER A 57 -6.55 -19.57 10.96
N GLY A 58 -5.24 -19.64 10.77
CA GLY A 58 -4.48 -18.70 9.94
C GLY A 58 -4.14 -17.38 10.63
N GLN A 59 -4.61 -17.17 11.86
CA GLN A 59 -4.30 -15.98 12.65
C GLN A 59 -3.30 -16.25 13.76
N PHE A 60 -2.61 -15.18 14.18
CA PHE A 60 -1.80 -15.16 15.39
C PHE A 60 -1.64 -13.74 15.95
N ILE A 61 -1.37 -13.64 17.25
CA ILE A 61 -1.01 -12.39 17.91
C ILE A 61 0.50 -12.32 18.10
N SER A 62 1.09 -11.16 17.85
CA SER A 62 2.50 -10.91 18.13
C SER A 62 2.82 -9.43 18.34
N SER A 63 4.10 -9.09 18.24
CA SER A 63 4.62 -7.74 18.04
C SER A 63 5.69 -7.77 16.95
N TYR A 64 5.98 -6.63 16.31
CA TYR A 64 7.04 -6.55 15.29
C TYR A 64 8.40 -7.03 15.83
N SER A 65 8.75 -6.66 17.07
CA SER A 65 9.98 -7.10 17.73
C SER A 65 10.00 -8.61 17.95
N LYS A 66 8.87 -9.20 18.35
CA LYS A 66 8.80 -10.65 18.59
C LYS A 66 8.86 -11.44 17.29
N ILE A 67 8.29 -10.92 16.21
CA ILE A 67 8.44 -11.50 14.86
C ILE A 67 9.91 -11.43 14.43
N ALA A 68 10.58 -10.29 14.62
CA ALA A 68 12.00 -10.15 14.28
C ALA A 68 12.88 -11.15 15.06
N GLU A 69 12.65 -11.30 16.36
CA GLU A 69 13.31 -12.30 17.20
C GLU A 69 13.11 -13.73 16.65
N ARG A 70 11.88 -14.06 16.22
CA ARG A 70 11.55 -15.37 15.62
C ARG A 70 12.20 -15.59 14.25
N CYS A 71 12.50 -14.53 13.51
CA CYS A 71 13.22 -14.63 12.24
C CYS A 71 14.72 -14.88 12.44
N GLY A 72 15.28 -14.54 13.60
CA GLY A 72 16.68 -14.72 13.93
C GLY A 72 17.57 -13.51 13.61
N LYS A 73 18.89 -13.71 13.71
CA LYS A 73 19.88 -12.64 13.52
C LYS A 73 19.79 -12.04 12.12
N GLY A 74 19.92 -10.72 12.02
CA GLY A 74 19.89 -9.98 10.74
C GLY A 74 18.51 -9.43 10.35
N VAL A 75 17.45 -9.80 11.06
CA VAL A 75 16.10 -9.22 10.85
C VAL A 75 15.81 -8.16 11.89
N SER A 76 15.64 -6.91 11.44
CA SER A 76 15.30 -5.78 12.31
C SER A 76 13.78 -5.57 12.42
N TYR A 77 13.37 -4.86 13.47
CA TYR A 77 11.99 -4.39 13.66
C TYR A 77 11.46 -3.66 12.41
N GLN A 78 12.26 -2.75 11.85
CA GLN A 78 11.87 -1.95 10.69
C GLN A 78 11.70 -2.84 9.45
N MET A 79 12.55 -3.86 9.29
CA MET A 79 12.41 -4.82 8.20
C MET A 79 11.08 -5.59 8.30
N VAL A 80 10.71 -6.06 9.49
CA VAL A 80 9.42 -6.73 9.72
C VAL A 80 8.26 -5.79 9.39
N ARG A 81 8.28 -4.55 9.90
CA ARG A 81 7.24 -3.56 9.62
C ARG A 81 7.09 -3.29 8.11
N SER A 82 8.21 -3.10 7.41
CA SER A 82 8.21 -2.93 5.95
C SER A 82 7.69 -4.17 5.22
N CYS A 83 8.04 -5.39 5.67
CA CYS A 83 7.58 -6.63 5.03
C CYS A 83 6.09 -6.86 5.22
N LEU A 84 5.55 -6.63 6.42
CA LEU A 84 4.12 -6.76 6.68
C LEU A 84 3.31 -5.81 5.79
N LEU A 85 3.80 -4.58 5.57
CA LEU A 85 3.17 -3.65 4.63
C LEU A 85 3.19 -4.18 3.19
N VAL A 86 4.34 -4.69 2.72
CA VAL A 86 4.47 -5.26 1.37
C VAL A 86 3.55 -6.48 1.20
N PHE A 87 3.49 -7.37 2.18
CA PHE A 87 2.67 -8.59 2.12
C PHE A 87 1.17 -8.27 2.20
N LYS A 88 0.77 -7.27 3.00
CA LYS A 88 -0.59 -6.74 3.00
C LYS A 88 -0.98 -6.19 1.63
N ASN A 89 -0.09 -5.42 1.00
CA ASN A 89 -0.34 -4.85 -0.33
C ASN A 89 -0.43 -5.90 -1.44
N ALA A 90 0.24 -7.03 -1.24
CA ALA A 90 0.15 -8.17 -2.15
C ALA A 90 -1.08 -9.06 -1.89
N GLY A 91 -1.92 -8.72 -0.91
CA GLY A 91 -3.08 -9.54 -0.52
C GLY A 91 -2.69 -10.88 0.10
N PHE A 92 -1.48 -11.00 0.65
CA PHE A 92 -0.99 -12.24 1.27
C PHE A 92 -1.42 -12.38 2.73
N LEU A 93 -1.57 -11.25 3.42
CA LEU A 93 -2.00 -11.19 4.81
C LEU A 93 -2.80 -9.90 5.07
N THR A 94 -3.56 -9.89 6.14
CA THR A 94 -4.10 -8.68 6.76
C THR A 94 -3.60 -8.58 8.19
N TYR A 95 -3.68 -7.38 8.77
CA TYR A 95 -3.35 -7.20 10.18
C TYR A 95 -4.07 -6.00 10.80
N GLU A 96 -4.33 -6.12 12.09
CA GLU A 96 -4.89 -5.09 12.96
C GLU A 96 -3.92 -4.80 14.09
N THR A 97 -3.61 -3.53 14.31
CA THR A 97 -2.68 -3.09 15.37
C THR A 97 -3.45 -2.49 16.53
N THR A 98 -3.08 -2.88 17.74
CA THR A 98 -3.44 -2.18 18.98
C THR A 98 -2.20 -1.49 19.55
N ASN A 99 -2.37 -0.75 20.64
CA ASN A 99 -1.24 -0.17 21.38
C ASN A 99 -0.32 -1.22 22.01
N LYS A 100 -0.76 -2.48 22.13
CA LYS A 100 -0.02 -3.56 22.81
C LYS A 100 0.46 -4.68 21.90
N TYR A 101 -0.30 -5.00 20.86
CA TYR A 101 -0.04 -6.14 19.99
C TYR A 101 -0.54 -5.94 18.56
N ILE A 102 -0.13 -6.82 17.67
CA ILE A 102 -0.65 -6.95 16.31
C ILE A 102 -1.33 -8.31 16.14
N VAL A 103 -2.52 -8.31 15.57
CA VAL A 103 -3.20 -9.52 15.08
C VAL A 103 -2.89 -9.64 13.60
N ILE A 104 -2.27 -10.73 13.17
CA ILE A 104 -1.97 -11.00 11.77
C ILE A 104 -2.84 -12.17 11.30
N THR A 105 -3.44 -12.02 10.12
CA THR A 105 -4.24 -13.03 9.43
C THR A 105 -3.56 -13.39 8.12
N ILE A 106 -3.22 -14.66 7.89
CA ILE A 106 -2.74 -15.14 6.59
C ILE A 106 -3.95 -15.35 5.67
N GLU A 107 -3.99 -14.64 4.55
CA GLU A 107 -5.08 -14.78 3.59
C GLU A 107 -4.98 -16.12 2.87
N ASN A 108 -6.14 -16.75 2.61
CA ASN A 108 -6.26 -18.08 1.98
C ASN A 108 -5.62 -19.23 2.76
N TRP A 109 -5.42 -19.06 4.07
CA TRP A 109 -4.84 -20.10 4.93
C TRP A 109 -5.56 -21.44 4.84
N GLU A 110 -6.89 -21.44 4.87
CA GLU A 110 -7.71 -22.66 4.82
C GLU A 110 -7.46 -23.44 3.53
N LEU A 111 -7.46 -22.77 2.37
CA LEU A 111 -7.11 -23.39 1.09
C LEU A 111 -5.71 -24.01 1.09
N TYR A 112 -4.75 -23.37 1.75
CA TYR A 112 -3.39 -23.88 1.79
C TYR A 112 -3.25 -25.09 2.72
N GLN A 113 -4.02 -25.16 3.81
CA GLN A 113 -3.85 -26.17 4.87
C GLN A 113 -4.92 -27.29 4.87
N GLU A 114 -5.94 -27.23 4.02
CA GLU A 114 -6.91 -28.32 3.87
C GLU A 114 -6.25 -29.65 3.45
N ASN A 115 -6.80 -30.76 3.95
CA ASN A 115 -6.38 -32.11 3.57
C ASN A 115 -7.20 -32.58 2.36
N ILE A 116 -6.54 -32.69 1.20
CA ILE A 116 -7.11 -33.21 -0.06
C ILE A 116 -7.26 -34.75 -0.01
N GLU A 117 -7.28 -35.39 1.17
CA GLU A 117 -7.27 -36.85 1.25
C GLU A 117 -8.65 -37.52 1.16
N ASN A 118 -9.75 -36.79 0.99
CA ASN A 118 -11.06 -37.40 0.71
C ASN A 118 -12.00 -36.50 -0.11
N GLN A 119 -11.60 -36.13 -1.31
CA GLN A 119 -12.56 -35.60 -2.29
C GLN A 119 -12.44 -36.38 -3.59
N GLN A 120 -13.45 -37.22 -3.83
CA GLN A 120 -13.85 -37.58 -5.18
C GLN A 120 -13.99 -36.31 -6.03
N PRO A 121 -13.72 -36.38 -7.34
CA PRO A 121 -13.65 -35.21 -8.19
C PRO A 121 -15.06 -34.66 -8.44
N ASN A 122 -15.58 -33.87 -7.50
CA ASN A 122 -16.64 -32.92 -7.79
C ASN A 122 -16.02 -31.53 -7.86
N GLN A 123 -15.77 -31.11 -9.11
CA GLN A 123 -15.35 -29.77 -9.49
C GLN A 123 -16.41 -28.76 -9.08
N GLN A 124 -16.39 -28.27 -7.84
CA GLN A 124 -17.26 -27.16 -7.45
C GLN A 124 -16.84 -26.44 -6.16
N THR A 125 -15.57 -26.02 -6.04
CA THR A 125 -15.18 -25.04 -5.00
C THR A 125 -13.98 -24.14 -5.34
N ILE A 126 -13.49 -24.12 -6.60
CA ILE A 126 -12.34 -23.28 -7.00
C ILE A 126 -12.76 -21.88 -7.52
N ASN A 127 -14.06 -21.61 -7.72
CA ASN A 127 -14.48 -20.44 -8.50
C ASN A 127 -14.70 -19.13 -7.72
N ASN A 128 -14.70 -19.12 -6.38
CA ASN A 128 -15.04 -17.89 -5.63
C ASN A 128 -13.85 -17.00 -5.24
N GLN A 129 -12.60 -17.44 -5.43
CA GLN A 129 -11.41 -16.60 -5.14
C GLN A 129 -10.72 -16.04 -6.38
N SER A 130 -10.91 -16.67 -7.54
CA SER A 130 -10.38 -16.13 -8.80
C SER A 130 -11.08 -14.81 -9.15
N THR A 131 -12.35 -14.64 -8.80
CA THR A 131 -13.12 -13.42 -9.06
C THR A 131 -12.64 -12.24 -8.21
N THR A 132 -12.45 -12.36 -6.90
CA THR A 132 -12.09 -11.22 -6.04
C THR A 132 -10.67 -10.70 -6.27
N ILE A 133 -9.67 -11.58 -6.44
CA ILE A 133 -8.28 -11.17 -6.72
C ILE A 133 -8.13 -10.68 -8.17
N LYS A 134 -8.82 -11.30 -9.14
CA LYS A 134 -8.88 -10.74 -10.51
C LYS A 134 -9.56 -9.38 -10.49
N ASN A 135 -10.64 -9.20 -9.73
CA ASN A 135 -11.34 -7.91 -9.63
C ASN A 135 -10.44 -6.84 -9.01
N ILE A 136 -9.77 -7.09 -7.89
CA ILE A 136 -8.85 -6.11 -7.27
C ILE A 136 -7.64 -5.81 -8.17
N LYS A 137 -7.07 -6.82 -8.84
CA LYS A 137 -5.97 -6.61 -9.79
C LYS A 137 -6.43 -5.86 -11.03
N ASN A 138 -7.67 -6.09 -11.48
CA ASN A 138 -8.29 -5.38 -12.59
C ASN A 138 -8.57 -3.92 -12.20
N GLU A 139 -9.17 -3.68 -11.04
CA GLU A 139 -9.42 -2.33 -10.48
C GLU A 139 -8.13 -1.52 -10.34
N ASN A 140 -7.06 -2.11 -9.77
CA ASN A 140 -5.77 -1.42 -9.68
C ASN A 140 -5.17 -1.12 -11.06
N ASN A 141 -5.28 -2.04 -12.01
CA ASN A 141 -4.82 -1.78 -13.38
C ASN A 141 -5.62 -0.66 -14.06
N ILE A 142 -6.93 -0.59 -13.82
CA ILE A 142 -7.79 0.50 -14.29
C ILE A 142 -7.31 1.82 -13.70
N ILE A 143 -7.13 1.90 -12.38
CA ILE A 143 -6.64 3.10 -11.68
C ILE A 143 -5.29 3.55 -12.24
N TYR A 144 -4.35 2.63 -12.44
CA TYR A 144 -3.05 2.98 -13.01
C TYR A 144 -3.17 3.51 -14.44
N SER A 145 -3.98 2.86 -15.26
CA SER A 145 -4.19 3.28 -16.65
C SER A 145 -4.79 4.69 -16.72
N GLU A 146 -5.72 5.01 -15.81
CA GLU A 146 -6.35 6.31 -15.72
C GLU A 146 -5.36 7.40 -15.30
N ILE A 147 -4.56 7.15 -14.27
CA ILE A 147 -3.52 8.10 -13.80
C ILE A 147 -2.49 8.36 -14.90
N ILE A 148 -2.03 7.32 -15.60
CA ILE A 148 -1.06 7.47 -16.69
C ILE A 148 -1.67 8.19 -17.88
N SER A 149 -2.91 7.88 -18.25
CA SER A 149 -3.63 8.57 -19.31
C SER A 149 -3.83 10.04 -18.98
N LYS A 150 -4.24 10.35 -17.76
CA LYS A 150 -4.39 11.73 -17.27
C LYS A 150 -3.05 12.47 -17.31
N PHE A 151 -1.97 11.88 -16.78
CA PHE A 151 -0.64 12.48 -16.82
C PHE A 151 -0.19 12.77 -18.26
N ASN A 152 -0.25 11.77 -19.15
CA ASN A 152 0.21 11.89 -20.53
C ASN A 152 -0.62 12.86 -21.39
N SER A 153 -1.91 13.04 -21.06
CA SER A 153 -2.82 13.95 -21.76
C SER A 153 -2.75 15.38 -21.23
N THR A 154 -2.51 15.55 -19.93
CA THR A 154 -2.57 16.86 -19.26
C THR A 154 -1.19 17.52 -19.18
N CYS A 155 -0.13 16.77 -18.89
CA CYS A 155 1.25 17.26 -18.80
C CYS A 155 1.96 17.18 -20.16
N ILE A 156 1.45 17.87 -21.17
CA ILE A 156 1.95 17.80 -22.57
C ILE A 156 3.41 18.24 -22.73
N GLU A 157 3.88 19.14 -21.86
CA GLU A 157 5.25 19.68 -21.86
C GLU A 157 6.29 18.71 -21.27
N LEU A 158 5.82 17.64 -20.60
CA LEU A 158 6.67 16.66 -19.92
C LEU A 158 6.83 15.38 -20.72
N SER A 159 7.87 14.62 -20.41
CA SER A 159 8.10 13.31 -21.03
C SER A 159 6.98 12.31 -20.69
N LYS A 160 6.34 11.77 -21.73
CA LYS A 160 5.27 10.77 -21.57
C LYS A 160 5.77 9.48 -20.91
N VAL A 161 4.92 8.91 -20.04
CA VAL A 161 5.13 7.58 -19.46
C VAL A 161 4.81 6.53 -20.51
N LYS A 162 5.86 5.86 -21.03
CA LYS A 162 5.73 4.76 -22.00
C LYS A 162 5.51 3.39 -21.35
N LYS A 163 6.14 3.16 -20.19
CA LYS A 163 6.08 1.88 -19.47
C LYS A 163 5.76 2.11 -17.99
N LEU A 164 4.78 1.38 -17.49
CA LEU A 164 4.43 1.36 -16.08
C LEU A 164 5.13 0.18 -15.40
N THR A 165 6.29 0.46 -14.79
CA THR A 165 7.07 -0.52 -14.05
C THR A 165 6.47 -0.79 -12.67
N ASP A 166 6.81 -1.92 -12.05
CA ASP A 166 6.30 -2.24 -10.70
C ASP A 166 6.76 -1.24 -9.64
N THR A 167 7.92 -0.62 -9.82
CA THR A 167 8.38 0.49 -8.97
C THR A 167 7.45 1.70 -9.09
N ARG A 168 7.01 2.05 -10.30
CA ARG A 168 6.04 3.15 -10.51
C ARG A 168 4.67 2.82 -9.92
N LYS A 169 4.17 1.60 -10.10
CA LYS A 169 2.91 1.13 -9.47
C LYS A 169 2.98 1.23 -7.94
N ARG A 170 4.11 0.81 -7.35
CA ARG A 170 4.34 0.92 -5.91
C ARG A 170 4.32 2.36 -5.40
N ARG A 171 4.91 3.32 -6.15
CA ARG A 171 4.86 4.75 -5.82
C ARG A 171 3.45 5.30 -5.86
N ILE A 172 2.71 5.02 -6.94
CA ILE A 172 1.30 5.42 -7.08
C ILE A 172 0.48 4.88 -5.91
N ASN A 173 0.59 3.58 -5.59
CA ASN A 173 -0.13 2.98 -4.46
C ASN A 173 0.24 3.59 -3.11
N SER A 174 1.50 4.01 -2.95
CA SER A 174 1.95 4.66 -1.72
C SER A 174 1.27 6.02 -1.55
N ILE A 175 1.22 6.82 -2.62
CA ILE A 175 0.60 8.14 -2.62
C ILE A 175 -0.91 8.04 -2.40
N ILE A 176 -1.60 7.15 -3.13
CA ILE A 176 -3.05 6.95 -2.98
C ILE A 176 -3.43 6.54 -1.56
N ARG A 177 -2.55 5.85 -0.84
CA ARG A 177 -2.79 5.48 0.55
C ARG A 177 -2.60 6.63 1.52
N GLU A 178 -1.65 7.50 1.23
CA GLU A 178 -1.29 8.64 2.08
C GLU A 178 -2.28 9.79 1.92
N TYR A 179 -2.78 9.98 0.70
CA TYR A 179 -3.73 11.03 0.35
C TYR A 179 -5.03 10.38 -0.17
N ASP A 180 -5.13 10.16 -1.48
CA ASP A 180 -6.17 9.40 -2.20
C ASP A 180 -5.86 9.48 -3.70
N LYS A 181 -6.76 9.02 -4.57
CA LYS A 181 -6.59 9.10 -6.03
C LYS A 181 -6.80 10.53 -6.53
N GLU A 182 -7.73 11.24 -5.92
CA GLU A 182 -8.17 12.59 -6.27
C GLU A 182 -7.02 13.58 -6.13
N ALA A 183 -6.25 13.49 -5.04
CA ALA A 183 -5.02 14.23 -4.82
C ALA A 183 -3.97 13.96 -5.91
N VAL A 184 -3.88 12.73 -6.43
CA VAL A 184 -2.96 12.42 -7.55
C VAL A 184 -3.40 13.15 -8.82
N LEU A 185 -4.70 13.17 -9.11
CA LEU A 185 -5.24 13.88 -10.27
C LEU A 185 -5.08 15.40 -10.11
N GLU A 186 -5.25 15.92 -8.90
CA GLU A 186 -5.01 17.32 -8.56
C GLU A 186 -3.54 17.71 -8.81
N VAL A 187 -2.58 16.95 -8.26
CA VAL A 187 -1.14 17.20 -8.49
C VAL A 187 -0.80 17.18 -9.97
N ILE A 188 -1.36 16.26 -10.76
CA ILE A 188 -1.16 16.24 -12.22
C ILE A 188 -1.65 17.57 -12.84
N ASN A 189 -2.82 18.07 -12.43
CA ASN A 189 -3.33 19.35 -12.92
C ASN A 189 -2.44 20.53 -12.47
N ILE A 190 -1.99 20.56 -11.21
CA ILE A 190 -1.09 21.61 -10.70
C ILE A 190 0.21 21.62 -11.51
N VAL A 191 0.84 20.45 -11.69
CA VAL A 191 2.08 20.31 -12.47
C VAL A 191 1.90 20.85 -13.89
N SER A 192 0.79 20.52 -14.56
CA SER A 192 0.54 20.98 -15.93
C SER A 192 0.47 22.52 -16.08
N LYS A 193 0.12 23.22 -14.99
CA LYS A 193 0.02 24.69 -14.96
C LYS A 193 1.27 25.37 -14.39
N THR A 194 2.23 24.60 -13.88
CA THR A 194 3.39 25.15 -13.16
C THR A 194 4.56 25.39 -14.11
N SER A 195 4.82 26.66 -14.44
CA SER A 195 5.86 27.08 -15.38
C SER A 195 7.24 26.50 -15.05
N PHE A 196 7.65 26.57 -13.78
CA PHE A 196 8.95 26.06 -13.33
C PHE A 196 9.10 24.55 -13.57
N LEU A 197 8.08 23.75 -13.23
CA LEU A 197 8.11 22.29 -13.38
C LEU A 197 8.09 21.85 -14.86
N ASN A 198 7.58 22.70 -15.74
CA ASN A 198 7.48 22.47 -17.18
C ASN A 198 8.68 22.99 -17.98
N GLY A 199 9.76 23.42 -17.33
CA GLY A 199 11.00 23.82 -18.02
C GLY A 199 11.15 25.31 -18.27
N ASN A 200 10.21 26.13 -17.82
CA ASN A 200 10.35 27.58 -17.86
C ASN A 200 11.18 28.05 -16.65
N ASN A 201 12.49 27.78 -16.73
CA ASN A 201 13.51 28.16 -15.76
C ASN A 201 14.86 28.31 -16.49
N ASN A 202 15.84 28.93 -15.84
CA ASN A 202 17.13 29.28 -16.45
C ASN A 202 17.95 28.07 -16.96
N THR A 203 17.60 26.85 -16.55
CA THR A 203 18.32 25.63 -16.91
C THR A 203 17.54 24.74 -17.87
N GLY A 204 16.29 25.09 -18.20
CA GLY A 204 15.38 24.23 -18.97
C GLY A 204 14.98 22.94 -18.27
N TRP A 205 15.19 22.83 -16.95
CA TRP A 205 14.92 21.61 -16.20
C TRP A 205 13.43 21.30 -16.15
N LYS A 206 13.05 20.07 -16.48
CA LYS A 206 11.66 19.60 -16.45
C LYS A 206 11.48 18.48 -15.42
N ALA A 207 10.39 18.54 -14.67
CA ALA A 207 9.98 17.43 -13.82
C ALA A 207 9.61 16.21 -14.69
N ASN A 208 9.85 15.01 -14.17
CA ASN A 208 9.37 13.78 -14.79
C ASN A 208 8.42 13.03 -13.84
N PHE A 209 7.70 12.05 -14.38
CA PHE A 209 6.72 11.28 -13.61
C PHE A 209 7.30 10.68 -12.32
N ASP A 210 8.51 10.14 -12.36
CA ASP A 210 9.14 9.51 -11.19
C ASP A 210 9.53 10.52 -10.12
N TRP A 211 9.93 11.73 -10.52
CA TRP A 211 10.24 12.82 -9.62
C TRP A 211 8.97 13.34 -8.93
N ILE A 212 7.88 13.51 -9.68
CA ILE A 212 6.58 13.96 -9.16
C ILE A 212 6.00 12.92 -8.19
N MET A 213 6.06 11.63 -8.54
CA MET A 213 5.50 10.53 -7.74
C MET A 213 6.42 10.09 -6.58
N ASN A 214 7.41 10.90 -6.22
CA ASN A 214 8.15 10.74 -4.97
C ASN A 214 7.38 11.45 -3.86
N SER A 215 7.07 10.78 -2.72
CA SER A 215 6.29 11.39 -1.62
C SER A 215 6.73 12.81 -1.29
N SER A 216 8.03 13.04 -1.07
CA SER A 216 8.50 14.37 -0.63
C SER A 216 8.21 15.46 -1.65
N ASN A 217 8.37 15.17 -2.94
CA ASN A 217 8.08 16.15 -4.00
C ASN A 217 6.57 16.30 -4.23
N PHE A 218 5.83 15.20 -4.15
CA PHE A 218 4.37 15.20 -4.24
C PHE A 218 3.75 16.12 -3.18
N THR A 219 4.17 15.95 -1.92
CA THR A 219 3.76 16.82 -0.80
C THR A 219 4.11 18.28 -1.06
N LYS A 220 5.34 18.58 -1.50
CA LYS A 220 5.73 19.97 -1.82
C LYS A 220 4.88 20.60 -2.93
N ILE A 221 4.45 19.83 -3.91
CA ILE A 221 3.58 20.33 -4.99
C ILE A 221 2.19 20.65 -4.42
N LEU A 222 1.61 19.75 -3.61
CA LEU A 222 0.33 19.98 -2.93
C LEU A 222 0.37 21.17 -1.98
N GLU A 223 1.45 21.33 -1.20
CA GLU A 223 1.68 22.46 -0.31
C GLU A 223 1.93 23.78 -1.05
N GLY A 224 2.04 23.72 -2.37
CA GLY A 224 2.13 24.88 -3.24
C GLY A 224 3.51 25.51 -3.32
N ASN A 225 4.57 24.80 -2.93
CA ASN A 225 5.96 25.29 -2.97
C ASN A 225 6.47 25.64 -4.38
N TYR A 226 5.71 25.26 -5.42
CA TYR A 226 6.02 25.56 -6.82
C TYR A 226 4.96 26.42 -7.51
N HIS A 227 3.96 26.95 -6.79
CA HIS A 227 3.04 27.89 -7.40
C HIS A 227 3.82 29.13 -7.85
N SER A 228 3.78 29.41 -9.16
CA SER A 228 4.18 30.69 -9.69
C SER A 228 3.40 31.78 -8.95
N LYS A 229 4.02 32.93 -8.64
CA LYS A 229 3.35 34.11 -8.03
C LYS A 229 2.14 34.66 -8.83
N GLU A 230 1.77 34.04 -9.94
CA GLU A 230 0.70 34.47 -10.84
C GLU A 230 -0.61 33.68 -10.71
N ILE A 231 -0.74 32.75 -9.75
CA ILE A 231 -2.04 32.16 -9.42
C ILE A 231 -2.66 32.95 -8.27
N VAL A 232 -2.94 34.24 -8.52
CA VAL A 232 -4.03 34.94 -7.83
C VAL A 232 -5.31 34.50 -8.53
N ILE A 233 -5.85 33.34 -8.14
CA ILE A 233 -7.24 33.02 -8.49
C ILE A 233 -8.09 33.82 -7.52
N ASN A 234 -8.61 34.93 -8.03
CA ASN A 234 -9.97 35.44 -7.82
C ASN A 234 -10.76 34.64 -6.77
N LYS A 235 -10.53 34.96 -5.49
CA LYS A 235 -11.63 34.91 -4.53
C LYS A 235 -12.52 36.08 -4.89
N GLU A 236 -13.79 35.75 -5.07
CA GLU A 236 -14.92 36.62 -5.36
C GLU A 236 -14.71 38.05 -4.90
N THR A 237 -14.98 38.97 -5.82
CA THR A 237 -15.21 40.39 -5.57
C THR A 237 -16.29 40.55 -4.49
N GLY A 238 -15.87 40.61 -3.22
CA GLY A 238 -16.54 41.41 -2.22
C GLY A 238 -16.06 42.83 -2.41
N ILE A 239 -16.91 43.67 -3.00
CA ILE A 239 -16.67 45.11 -3.13
C ILE A 239 -16.44 45.68 -1.72
N TYR A 240 -15.21 46.06 -1.40
CA TYR A 240 -14.93 46.98 -0.30
C TYR A 240 -14.78 48.36 -0.90
N ASN A 241 -15.82 49.19 -0.72
CA ASN A 241 -15.80 50.60 -1.03
C ASN A 241 -15.20 51.36 0.17
N PRO A 242 -14.07 52.07 0.05
CA PRO A 242 -13.50 52.84 1.14
C PRO A 242 -14.21 54.20 1.24
N ASP A 243 -15.50 54.19 1.60
CA ASP A 243 -16.21 55.40 2.02
C ASP A 243 -17.36 55.09 2.99
N ASP A 244 -17.05 54.40 4.09
CA ASP A 244 -17.90 54.44 5.29
C ASP A 244 -17.05 54.94 6.46
N SER A 245 -16.60 56.18 6.29
CA SER A 245 -16.13 57.02 7.37
C SER A 245 -17.33 57.69 8.04
N GLN A 246 -18.26 56.95 8.67
CA GLN A 246 -19.24 57.56 9.59
C GLN A 246 -20.13 56.56 10.37
N LEU A 247 -20.36 56.92 11.65
CA LEU A 247 -21.39 56.45 12.61
C LEU A 247 -20.97 55.25 13.50
N LYS A 248 -20.54 55.49 14.75
CA LYS A 248 -21.36 55.56 15.99
C LYS A 248 -22.20 54.28 16.15
N TRP A 249 -22.02 53.41 17.15
CA TRP A 249 -21.77 53.60 18.58
C TRP A 249 -21.10 52.33 19.13
#